data_AF-A0A8U7NZH5-F1
#
_entry.id   AF-A0A8U7NZH5-F1
#
_cell.length_a   1.000
_cell.length_b   1.000
_cell.length_c   1.000
_cell.angle_alpha   90.00
_cell.angle_beta   90.00
_cell.angle_gamma   90.00
#
_symmetry.space_group_name_H-M   'P 1'
#
loop_
_entity.id
_entity.type
_entity.pdbx_description
1 polymer ?
#
loop_
_entity_poly.entity_id
_entity_poly.type
_entity_poly.pdbx_seq_one_letter_code
_entity_poly.pdbx_strand_id
1 'polypeptide(L)'
;MAAPLRRALLALGPARSRLPPPLPPPARPYRAAPLRRRPGPAPGDPEDLRAAARRFGRLGEASGVAVWRLWPSPEQLREAEAEEREWDPPLRDVEAVLDQREREEARRRKERCAGNWPPGSRSSRRRSRPGSPGSRESPAPSAACGGLQRGRGTLGPIAAPPDPGNPDPINPDPIPLCPHSSTS
;
A
#
# COMPACT_ATOMS: atom_id res chain seq x y z
N MET A 1 -58.26 -85.07 -64.74
CA MET A 1 -58.65 -83.67 -64.49
C MET A 1 -59.31 -83.58 -63.12
N ALA A 2 -58.71 -82.85 -62.18
CA ALA A 2 -59.39 -82.29 -61.01
C ALA A 2 -58.50 -81.17 -60.46
N ALA A 3 -59.07 -79.97 -60.37
CA ALA A 3 -58.40 -78.68 -60.24
C ALA A 3 -58.08 -78.32 -58.76
N PRO A 4 -57.29 -77.27 -58.51
CA PRO A 4 -56.46 -77.11 -57.32
C PRO A 4 -57.17 -76.44 -56.12
N LEU A 5 -56.95 -77.00 -54.92
CA LEU A 5 -57.28 -76.42 -53.61
C LEU A 5 -56.33 -75.25 -53.25
N ARG A 6 -56.36 -74.14 -53.99
CA ARG A 6 -55.54 -72.95 -53.68
C ARG A 6 -56.35 -71.65 -53.54
N ARG A 7 -57.65 -71.73 -53.24
CA ARG A 7 -58.53 -70.56 -53.30
C ARG A 7 -59.40 -70.30 -52.06
N ALA A 8 -58.98 -70.77 -50.87
CA ALA A 8 -59.69 -70.49 -49.62
C ALA A 8 -58.95 -69.57 -48.64
N LEU A 9 -57.65 -69.27 -48.85
CA LEU A 9 -56.86 -68.45 -47.91
C LEU A 9 -56.89 -66.94 -48.18
N LEU A 10 -57.63 -66.48 -49.20
CA LEU A 10 -57.72 -65.05 -49.54
C LEU A 10 -59.02 -64.36 -49.04
N ALA A 11 -59.88 -65.08 -48.31
CA ALA A 11 -61.10 -64.51 -47.72
C ALA A 11 -60.89 -63.87 -46.33
N LEU A 12 -59.67 -63.90 -45.79
CA LEU A 12 -59.28 -63.07 -44.66
C LEU A 12 -58.62 -61.80 -45.22
N GLY A 13 -59.41 -60.74 -45.37
CA GLY A 13 -58.86 -59.40 -45.59
C GLY A 13 -57.82 -59.08 -44.49
N PRO A 14 -56.87 -58.17 -44.76
CA PRO A 14 -55.77 -57.91 -43.84
C PRO A 14 -56.36 -57.53 -42.47
N ALA A 15 -56.04 -58.35 -41.46
CA ALA A 15 -56.31 -58.01 -40.08
C ALA A 15 -55.72 -56.63 -39.85
N ARG A 16 -56.59 -55.62 -39.69
CA ARG A 16 -56.17 -54.28 -39.28
C ARG A 16 -55.52 -54.44 -37.93
N SER A 17 -54.21 -54.59 -37.95
CA SER A 17 -53.34 -54.64 -36.80
C SER A 17 -53.74 -53.45 -35.93
N ARG A 18 -54.36 -53.72 -34.78
CA ARG A 18 -54.55 -52.75 -33.69
C ARG A 18 -53.20 -52.48 -33.02
N LEU A 19 -52.17 -52.22 -33.82
CA LEU A 19 -50.90 -51.74 -33.33
C LEU A 19 -51.11 -50.27 -32.96
N PRO A 20 -50.71 -49.84 -31.76
CA PRO A 20 -50.78 -48.44 -31.38
C PRO A 20 -50.03 -47.60 -32.43
N PRO A 21 -50.49 -46.37 -32.72
CA PRO A 21 -49.79 -45.49 -33.65
C PRO A 21 -48.33 -45.35 -33.20
N PRO A 22 -47.37 -45.28 -34.13
CA PRO A 22 -45.96 -45.12 -33.76
C PRO A 22 -45.82 -43.88 -32.89
N LEU A 23 -45.31 -44.07 -31.66
CA LEU A 23 -44.96 -42.96 -30.78
C LEU A 23 -43.99 -42.03 -31.55
N PRO A 24 -44.19 -40.70 -31.51
CA PRO A 24 -43.25 -39.78 -32.15
C PRO A 24 -41.85 -40.03 -31.58
N PRO A 25 -40.80 -39.98 -32.41
CA PRO A 25 -39.43 -40.16 -31.93
C PRO A 25 -39.18 -39.20 -30.76
N PRO A 26 -38.49 -39.63 -29.69
CA PRO A 26 -38.25 -38.78 -28.54
C PRO A 26 -37.63 -37.47 -29.02
N ALA A 27 -38.19 -36.35 -28.56
CA ALA A 27 -37.66 -35.02 -28.84
C ALA A 27 -36.14 -35.06 -28.61
N ARG A 28 -35.38 -34.63 -29.62
CA ARG A 28 -33.91 -34.67 -29.62
C ARG A 28 -33.40 -34.29 -28.24
N PRO A 29 -32.55 -35.10 -27.58
CA PRO A 29 -31.99 -34.68 -26.31
C PRO A 29 -31.26 -33.36 -26.57
N TYR A 30 -31.76 -32.27 -25.99
CA TYR A 30 -31.06 -31.00 -25.99
C TYR A 30 -29.77 -31.19 -25.21
N ARG A 31 -28.71 -31.61 -25.91
CA ARG A 31 -27.35 -31.57 -25.38
C ARG A 31 -26.89 -30.12 -25.49
N ALA A 32 -26.93 -29.42 -24.36
CA ALA A 32 -26.32 -28.10 -24.25
C ALA A 32 -24.84 -28.21 -24.66
N ALA A 33 -24.38 -27.23 -25.43
CA ALA A 33 -22.96 -27.12 -25.77
C ALA A 33 -22.13 -27.03 -24.47
N PRO A 34 -20.93 -27.63 -24.42
CA PRO A 34 -20.08 -27.54 -23.24
C PRO A 34 -19.79 -26.08 -22.90
N LEU A 35 -19.77 -25.77 -21.60
CA LEU A 35 -19.45 -24.43 -21.12
C LEU A 35 -18.03 -24.05 -21.57
N ARG A 36 -17.89 -22.84 -22.13
CA ARG A 36 -16.59 -22.29 -22.49
C ARG A 36 -15.80 -22.00 -21.23
N ARG A 37 -14.95 -22.95 -20.82
CA ARG A 37 -13.97 -22.74 -19.76
C ARG A 37 -12.82 -21.91 -20.32
N ARG A 38 -12.36 -20.91 -19.57
CA ARG A 38 -11.18 -20.16 -19.94
C ARG A 38 -9.97 -21.11 -19.91
N PRO A 39 -9.24 -21.27 -21.02
CA PRO A 39 -7.99 -22.04 -21.00
C PRO A 39 -7.03 -21.46 -19.97
N GLY A 40 -6.14 -22.30 -19.43
CA GLY A 40 -5.04 -21.85 -18.59
C GLY A 40 -4.20 -20.77 -19.29
N PRO A 41 -3.40 -19.99 -18.53
CA PRO A 41 -2.60 -18.94 -19.12
C PRO A 41 -1.64 -19.53 -20.16
N ALA A 42 -1.69 -18.98 -21.37
CA ALA A 42 -0.81 -19.39 -22.45
C ALA A 42 0.66 -19.14 -22.04
N PRO A 43 1.62 -20.00 -22.43
CA PRO A 43 3.03 -19.63 -22.39
C PRO A 43 3.19 -18.31 -23.13
N GLY A 44 4.00 -17.42 -22.58
CA GLY A 44 4.19 -16.07 -23.09
C GLY A 44 5.67 -15.87 -23.31
N ASP A 45 6.03 -14.73 -23.88
CA ASP A 45 7.39 -14.48 -24.28
C ASP A 45 8.33 -14.57 -23.07
N PRO A 46 9.38 -15.41 -23.14
CA PRO A 46 10.28 -15.66 -22.01
C PRO A 46 11.14 -14.45 -21.63
N GLU A 47 11.14 -13.42 -22.47
CA GLU A 47 11.85 -12.15 -22.28
C GLU A 47 10.97 -11.04 -21.70
N ASP A 48 9.65 -11.20 -21.68
CA ASP A 48 8.77 -10.21 -21.04
C ASP A 48 8.71 -10.44 -19.52
N LEU A 49 9.67 -9.84 -18.81
CA LEU A 49 9.77 -9.89 -17.35
C LEU A 49 8.51 -9.35 -16.66
N ARG A 50 7.82 -8.38 -17.28
CA ARG A 50 6.59 -7.80 -16.73
C ARG A 50 5.43 -8.79 -16.82
N ALA A 51 5.28 -9.49 -17.94
CA ALA A 51 4.31 -10.57 -18.06
C ALA A 51 4.64 -11.74 -17.13
N ALA A 52 5.92 -12.08 -16.97
CA ALA A 52 6.38 -13.11 -16.04
C ALA A 52 6.05 -12.75 -14.58
N ALA A 53 6.33 -11.52 -14.14
CA ALA A 53 5.98 -11.01 -12.80
C ALA A 53 4.46 -11.08 -12.56
N ARG A 54 3.65 -10.69 -13.54
CA ARG A 54 2.18 -10.76 -13.44
C ARG A 54 1.66 -12.18 -13.31
N ARG A 55 2.33 -13.16 -13.91
CA ARG A 55 1.97 -14.59 -13.79
C ARG A 55 2.39 -15.14 -12.44
N PHE A 56 3.61 -14.83 -12.01
CA PHE A 56 4.10 -15.19 -10.69
C PHE A 56 3.19 -14.63 -9.58
N GLY A 57 2.74 -13.37 -9.69
CA GLY A 57 1.78 -12.81 -8.72
C GLY A 57 0.39 -13.48 -8.71
N ARG A 58 0.01 -14.20 -9.77
CA ARG A 58 -1.30 -14.88 -9.86
C ARG A 58 -1.25 -16.35 -9.48
N LEU A 59 -0.17 -17.03 -9.87
CA LEU A 59 -0.03 -18.48 -9.75
C LEU A 59 1.07 -18.87 -8.75
N GLY A 60 1.84 -17.92 -8.25
CA GLY A 60 3.02 -18.19 -7.42
C GLY A 60 4.05 -19.03 -8.16
N GLU A 61 4.63 -19.99 -7.45
CA GLU A 61 5.62 -20.92 -7.97
C GLU A 61 5.08 -21.84 -9.07
N ALA A 62 3.75 -22.07 -9.13
CA ALA A 62 3.13 -22.86 -10.20
C ALA A 62 3.28 -22.20 -11.59
N SER A 63 3.71 -20.93 -11.65
CA SER A 63 4.04 -20.25 -12.90
C SER A 63 5.37 -20.71 -13.53
N GLY A 64 6.23 -21.40 -12.79
CA GLY A 64 7.55 -21.82 -13.27
C GLY A 64 8.53 -20.68 -13.55
N VAL A 65 8.21 -19.46 -13.10
CA VAL A 65 9.08 -18.28 -13.26
C VAL A 65 10.15 -18.30 -12.18
N ALA A 66 11.41 -18.18 -12.61
CA ALA A 66 12.55 -18.08 -11.70
C ALA A 66 12.52 -16.74 -10.94
N VAL A 67 12.42 -16.81 -9.60
CA VAL A 67 12.26 -15.63 -8.73
C VAL A 67 13.41 -14.63 -8.88
N TRP A 68 14.64 -15.12 -9.05
CA TRP A 68 15.82 -14.27 -9.22
C TRP A 68 15.78 -13.42 -10.50
N ARG A 69 15.05 -13.85 -11.55
CA ARG A 69 14.86 -13.07 -12.79
C ARG A 69 13.89 -11.90 -12.61
N LEU A 70 13.08 -11.91 -11.54
CA LEU A 70 12.12 -10.83 -11.27
C LEU A 70 12.77 -9.61 -10.63
N TRP A 71 13.93 -9.79 -10.00
CA TRP A 71 14.69 -8.70 -9.43
C TRP A 71 15.43 -7.93 -10.55
N PRO A 72 15.52 -6.59 -10.44
CA PRO A 72 16.27 -5.79 -11.40
C PRO A 72 17.73 -6.21 -11.47
N SER A 73 18.36 -6.02 -12.63
CA SER A 73 19.79 -6.25 -12.75
C SER A 73 20.56 -5.24 -11.87
N PRO A 74 21.80 -5.55 -11.43
CA PRO A 74 22.58 -4.62 -10.63
C PRO A 74 22.87 -3.29 -11.34
N GLU A 75 22.84 -3.27 -12.68
CA GLU A 75 22.96 -2.04 -13.47
C GLU A 75 21.69 -1.19 -13.38
N GLN A 76 20.51 -1.82 -13.56
CA GLN A 76 19.21 -1.16 -13.41
C GLN A 76 19.00 -0.65 -11.97
N LEU A 77 19.50 -1.38 -10.98
CA LEU A 77 19.43 -0.95 -9.58
C LEU A 77 20.22 0.34 -9.34
N ARG A 78 21.44 0.44 -9.89
CA ARG A 78 22.27 1.66 -9.77
C ARG A 78 21.65 2.86 -10.48
N GLU A 79 21.04 2.65 -11.64
CA GLU A 79 20.32 3.69 -12.37
C GLU A 79 19.14 4.20 -11.54
N ALA A 80 18.33 3.29 -10.97
CA ALA A 80 17.23 3.65 -10.09
C ALA A 80 17.69 4.37 -8.81
N GLU A 81 18.79 3.94 -8.18
CA GLU A 81 19.37 4.62 -7.01
C GLU A 81 19.88 6.03 -7.35
N ALA A 82 20.46 6.21 -8.54
CA ALA A 82 20.91 7.52 -9.00
C ALA A 82 19.72 8.46 -9.28
N GLU A 83 18.65 7.94 -9.89
CA GLU A 83 17.40 8.68 -10.09
C GLU A 83 16.75 9.05 -8.75
N GLU A 84 16.67 8.11 -7.80
CA GLU A 84 16.12 8.37 -6.46
C GLU A 84 16.92 9.46 -5.75
N ARG A 85 18.25 9.41 -5.80
CA ARG A 85 19.10 10.42 -5.15
C ARG A 85 18.94 11.82 -5.76
N GLU A 86 18.67 11.91 -7.06
CA GLU A 86 18.46 13.19 -7.74
C GLU A 86 17.10 13.80 -7.38
N TRP A 87 16.05 12.97 -7.33
CA TRP A 87 14.68 13.45 -7.13
C TRP A 87 14.24 13.51 -5.67
N ASP A 88 14.71 12.57 -4.86
CA ASP A 88 14.34 12.39 -3.45
C ASP A 88 15.58 12.58 -2.54
N PRO A 89 15.93 13.83 -2.22
CA PRO A 89 17.05 14.10 -1.32
C PRO A 89 16.78 13.52 0.08
N PRO A 90 17.83 13.17 0.83
CA PRO A 90 17.67 12.66 2.17
C PRO A 90 17.05 13.72 3.08
N LEU A 91 16.26 13.27 4.05
CA LEU A 91 15.50 14.16 4.96
C LEU A 91 16.37 15.22 5.64
N ARG A 92 17.62 14.87 5.97
CA ARG A 92 18.57 15.78 6.62
C ARG A 92 18.93 16.99 5.77
N ASP A 93 19.03 16.81 4.46
CA ASP A 93 19.36 17.90 3.55
C ASP A 93 18.16 18.84 3.40
N VAL A 94 16.94 18.28 3.35
CA VAL A 94 15.69 19.06 3.34
C VAL A 94 15.53 19.88 4.62
N GLU A 95 15.76 19.27 5.79
CA GLU A 95 15.72 19.95 7.09
C GLU A 95 16.72 21.13 7.14
N ALA A 96 17.95 20.92 6.68
CA ALA A 96 18.98 21.97 6.67
C ALA A 96 18.58 23.17 5.77
N VAL A 97 18.00 22.89 4.60
CA VAL A 97 17.51 23.94 3.69
C VAL A 97 16.34 24.71 4.30
N LEU A 98 15.42 24.03 4.98
CA LEU A 98 14.29 24.66 5.66
C LEU A 98 14.76 25.55 6.82
N ASP A 99 15.67 25.06 7.65
CA ASP A 99 16.27 25.82 8.75
C ASP A 99 16.98 27.08 8.24
N GLN A 100 17.72 26.97 7.14
CA GLN A 100 18.37 28.12 6.53
C GLN A 100 17.35 29.15 6.03
N ARG A 101 16.32 28.70 5.30
CA ARG A 101 15.25 29.57 4.80
C ARG A 101 14.51 30.27 5.92
N GLU A 102 14.20 29.58 7.02
CA GLU A 102 13.54 30.16 8.17
C GLU A 102 14.41 31.25 8.85
N ARG A 103 15.71 30.99 9.01
CA ARG A 103 16.65 31.98 9.58
C ARG A 103 16.75 33.23 8.71
N GLU A 104 16.82 33.08 7.39
CA GLU A 104 16.86 34.19 6.44
C GLU A 104 15.56 34.99 6.43
N GLU A 105 14.41 34.33 6.47
CA GLU A 105 13.12 35.00 6.56
C GLU A 105 12.95 35.74 7.90
N ALA A 106 13.38 35.12 9.01
CA ALA A 106 13.37 35.75 10.32
C ALA A 106 14.28 36.99 10.34
N ARG A 107 15.45 36.95 9.69
CA ARG A 107 16.34 38.12 9.54
C ARG A 107 15.65 39.22 8.73
N ARG A 108 15.09 38.89 7.57
CA ARG A 108 14.37 39.83 6.70
C ARG A 108 13.16 40.46 7.41
N ARG A 109 12.46 39.69 8.24
CA ARG A 109 11.33 40.19 9.05
C ARG A 109 11.81 41.16 10.13
N LYS A 110 12.92 40.86 10.81
CA LYS A 110 13.52 41.76 11.80
C LYS A 110 13.95 43.09 11.16
N GLU A 111 14.61 43.05 10.01
CA GLU A 111 15.01 44.25 9.26
C GLU A 111 13.79 45.09 8.83
N ARG A 112 12.74 44.44 8.32
CA ARG A 112 11.49 45.12 7.93
C ARG A 112 10.77 45.74 9.14
N CYS A 113 10.72 45.03 10.27
CA CYS A 113 10.13 45.56 11.50
C CYS A 113 10.97 46.69 12.10
N ALA A 114 12.30 46.60 12.07
CA ALA A 114 13.19 47.66 12.56
C ALA A 114 13.12 48.93 11.70
N GLY A 115 12.95 48.79 10.37
CA GLY A 115 12.80 49.93 9.46
C GLY A 115 11.42 50.60 9.46
N ASN A 116 10.37 49.92 9.95
CA ASN A 116 8.99 50.42 9.93
C ASN A 116 8.48 50.91 11.30
N TRP A 117 9.31 50.89 12.35
CA TRP A 117 8.93 51.53 13.62
C TRP A 117 9.16 53.05 13.51
N PRO A 118 8.13 53.90 13.63
CA PRO A 118 8.34 55.34 13.63
C PRO A 118 9.21 55.72 14.85
N PRO A 119 10.30 56.48 14.67
CA PRO A 119 11.12 56.97 15.77
C PRO A 119 10.31 58.02 16.55
N GLY A 120 9.47 57.59 17.48
CA GLY A 120 8.65 58.53 18.25
C GLY A 120 7.60 57.93 19.20
N SER A 121 7.22 56.67 19.06
CA SER A 121 6.10 56.09 19.83
C SER A 121 6.40 55.77 21.31
N ARG A 122 7.64 55.94 21.78
CA ARG A 122 7.99 55.82 23.22
C ARG A 122 7.76 57.11 24.02
N SER A 123 7.27 58.19 23.41
CA SER A 123 7.12 59.50 24.06
C SER A 123 5.78 59.72 24.79
N SER A 124 4.79 58.84 24.65
CA SER A 124 3.45 59.04 25.24
C SER A 124 3.29 58.48 26.67
N ARG A 125 4.23 57.68 27.18
CA ARG A 125 4.10 57.03 28.51
C ARG A 125 4.81 57.76 29.65
N ARG A 126 5.25 59.02 29.46
CA ARG A 126 5.95 59.82 30.48
C ARG A 126 5.24 61.10 30.93
N ARG A 127 4.03 61.40 30.42
CA ARG A 127 3.28 62.64 30.77
C ARG A 127 2.15 62.47 31.77
N SER A 128 1.77 61.26 32.16
CA SER A 128 0.65 61.03 33.07
C SER A 128 1.13 60.48 34.43
N ARG A 129 1.82 61.32 35.19
CA ARG A 129 1.98 61.16 36.64
C ARG A 129 2.00 62.54 37.30
N PRO A 130 0.85 63.15 37.62
CA PRO A 130 0.78 64.05 38.74
C PRO A 130 0.75 63.20 40.02
N GLY A 131 1.64 63.51 40.96
CA GLY A 131 1.66 62.88 42.28
C GLY A 131 0.38 63.21 43.06
N SER A 132 -0.11 62.23 43.82
CA SER A 132 -1.05 62.48 44.91
C SER A 132 -0.47 61.81 46.16
N PRO A 133 -0.06 62.57 47.19
CA PRO A 133 0.33 62.01 48.47
C PRO A 133 -0.94 61.86 49.33
N GLY A 134 -1.10 60.69 49.94
CA GLY A 134 -2.15 60.44 50.91
C GLY A 134 -3.28 59.60 50.34
N SER A 135 -3.23 58.31 50.63
CA SER A 135 -4.28 57.62 51.39
C SER A 135 -3.84 56.18 51.61
N ARG A 136 -3.76 55.81 52.89
CA ARG A 136 -3.79 54.43 53.33
C ARG A 136 -5.11 53.83 52.86
N GLU A 137 -5.05 52.57 52.45
CA GLU A 137 -6.01 51.48 52.69
C GLU A 137 -5.99 50.52 51.51
N SER A 138 -5.47 49.32 51.77
CA SER A 138 -5.89 48.12 51.04
C SER A 138 -7.39 47.92 51.28
N PRO A 139 -8.13 47.35 50.31
CA PRO A 139 -8.15 45.90 50.21
C PRO A 139 -8.19 45.37 48.75
N ALA A 140 -7.78 44.11 48.58
CA ALA A 140 -8.11 43.27 47.42
C ALA A 140 -9.65 43.12 47.27
N PRO A 141 -10.27 42.70 46.13
CA PRO A 141 -9.95 41.43 45.47
C PRO A 141 -10.25 41.28 43.94
N SER A 142 -9.78 40.13 43.42
CA SER A 142 -10.40 39.28 42.39
C SER A 142 -10.23 39.56 40.89
N ALA A 143 -9.90 38.45 40.19
CA ALA A 143 -10.34 38.04 38.84
C ALA A 143 -9.94 38.93 37.65
N ALA A 144 -9.58 38.43 36.47
CA ALA A 144 -9.33 37.11 35.93
C ALA A 144 -8.65 37.36 34.57
N CYS A 145 -7.68 36.53 34.20
CA CYS A 145 -7.42 36.17 32.81
C CYS A 145 -6.50 34.95 32.84
N GLY A 146 -7.10 33.79 32.56
CA GLY A 146 -6.45 32.50 32.56
C GLY A 146 -5.37 32.40 31.50
N GLY A 147 -4.22 31.87 31.91
CA GLY A 147 -3.23 31.28 31.03
C GLY A 147 -2.98 29.87 31.52
N LEU A 148 -3.55 28.89 30.80
CA LEU A 148 -3.38 27.47 31.02
C LEU A 148 -1.90 27.11 31.21
N GLN A 149 -1.59 26.57 32.38
CA GLN A 149 -0.40 25.77 32.61
C GLN A 149 -0.52 24.51 31.76
N ARG A 150 0.35 24.33 30.76
CA ARG A 150 0.62 23.02 30.18
C ARG A 150 1.81 22.40 30.88
N GLY A 151 1.64 21.13 31.22
CA GLY A 151 2.42 20.37 32.18
C GLY A 151 3.93 20.44 32.00
N ARG A 152 4.61 20.64 33.14
CA ARG A 152 5.95 20.11 33.35
C ARG A 152 5.84 18.59 33.41
N GLY A 153 6.11 17.94 32.28
CA GLY A 153 6.51 16.53 32.28
C GLY A 153 7.94 16.44 32.80
N THR A 154 8.11 15.89 34.00
CA THR A 154 9.40 15.39 34.49
C THR A 154 9.88 14.28 33.58
N LEU A 155 10.80 14.58 32.66
CA LEU A 155 11.57 13.55 31.97
C LEU A 155 12.79 13.24 32.84
N GLY A 156 12.96 11.95 33.16
CA GLY A 156 14.07 11.42 33.94
C GLY A 156 15.44 11.66 33.29
N PRO A 157 16.53 11.24 33.94
CA PRO A 157 17.88 11.51 33.46
C PRO A 157 18.08 10.92 32.07
N ILE A 158 18.33 11.79 31.10
CA ILE A 158 18.70 11.43 29.74
C ILE A 158 20.11 10.83 29.82
N ALA A 159 20.22 9.54 29.53
CA ALA A 159 21.50 8.88 29.30
C ALA A 159 22.23 9.60 28.15
N ALA A 160 23.51 9.88 28.36
CA ALA A 160 24.38 10.54 27.39
C ALA A 160 24.36 9.78 26.04
N PRO A 161 24.45 10.49 24.90
CA PRO A 161 24.57 9.85 23.60
C PRO A 161 25.87 9.02 23.53
N PRO A 162 25.86 7.82 22.92
CA PRO A 162 27.08 7.04 22.74
C PRO A 162 28.05 7.76 21.78
N ASP A 163 29.31 7.84 22.17
CA ASP A 163 30.40 8.38 21.37
C ASP A 163 30.54 7.60 20.04
N PRO A 164 30.65 8.27 18.88
CA PRO A 164 30.75 7.62 17.57
C PRO A 164 32.13 6.99 17.29
N GLY A 165 32.96 6.77 18.33
CA GLY A 165 34.39 6.51 18.19
C GLY A 165 34.86 5.08 18.50
N ASN A 166 33.98 4.17 18.92
CA ASN A 166 34.42 2.82 19.30
C ASN A 166 33.42 1.76 18.80
N PRO A 167 33.72 1.01 17.73
CA PRO A 167 32.94 -0.15 17.38
C PRO A 167 33.25 -1.26 18.38
N ASP A 168 32.29 -1.59 19.25
CA ASP A 168 32.36 -2.79 20.06
C ASP A 168 32.57 -4.01 19.13
N PRO A 169 33.42 -4.98 19.51
CA PRO A 169 33.64 -6.17 18.71
C PRO A 169 32.34 -6.99 18.67
N ILE A 170 31.74 -7.07 17.48
CA ILE A 170 30.65 -7.99 17.19
C ILE A 170 31.16 -9.40 17.49
N ASN A 171 30.71 -9.97 18.61
CA ASN A 171 30.83 -11.40 18.86
C ASN A 171 29.92 -12.12 17.87
N PRO A 172 30.45 -12.93 16.95
CA PRO A 172 29.59 -13.76 16.12
C PRO A 172 29.08 -14.91 16.99
N ASP A 173 27.80 -14.89 17.34
CA ASP A 173 27.14 -16.07 17.89
C ASP A 173 27.29 -17.25 16.90
N PRO A 174 27.63 -18.46 17.37
CA PRO A 174 27.87 -19.59 16.50
C PRO A 174 26.57 -20.06 15.84
N ILE A 175 26.59 -20.09 14.51
CA ILE A 175 25.55 -20.66 13.65
C ILE A 175 25.28 -22.11 14.08
N PRO A 176 24.03 -22.51 14.41
CA PRO A 176 23.74 -23.91 14.65
C PRO A 176 23.80 -24.69 13.33
N LEU A 177 24.84 -25.52 13.19
CA LEU A 177 24.97 -26.52 12.14
C LEU A 177 23.82 -27.53 12.27
N CYS A 178 22.99 -27.63 11.23
CA CYS A 178 21.99 -28.70 11.11
C CYS A 178 22.70 -30.07 11.08
N PRO A 179 22.31 -31.05 11.92
CA PRO A 179 22.81 -32.41 11.77
C PRO A 179 22.13 -33.08 10.58
N HIS A 180 22.96 -33.62 9.69
CA HIS A 180 22.57 -34.55 8.64
C HIS A 180 22.15 -35.88 9.29
N SER A 181 20.87 -36.22 9.27
CA SER A 181 20.38 -37.60 9.41
C SER A 181 20.13 -38.13 8.01
N SER A 182 21.14 -38.76 7.40
CA SER A 182 21.38 -40.22 7.46
C SER A 182 20.25 -41.02 6.80
N THR A 183 20.52 -41.36 5.54
CA THR A 183 20.12 -42.59 4.89
C THR A 183 20.51 -43.81 5.72
N SER A 184 19.53 -44.67 6.07
CA SER A 184 19.56 -46.12 5.84
C SER A 184 18.24 -46.76 6.26
#